data_AF-A0A1H2FI99-F1
#
_entry.id   AF-A0A1H2FI99-F1
#
_cell.length_a   1.000
_cell.length_b   1.000
_cell.length_c   1.000
_cell.angle_alpha   90.00
_cell.angle_beta   90.00
_cell.angle_gamma   90.00
#
_symmetry.space_group_name_H-M   'P 1'
#
loop_
_entity.id
_entity.type
_entity.pdbx_description
1 polymer ?
#
loop_
_entity_poly.entity_id
_entity_poly.type
_entity_poly.pdbx_seq_one_letter_code
_entity_poly.pdbx_strand_id
1 'polypeptide(L)' 'MPESTENRESGKQPMRFRDMLSSVLMAALGVQSEKARQRDFSQGKPSHFIILGVGFTALFVLIVLGVVKLVLSLSGI' A
#
# COMPACT_ATOMS: atom_id res chain seq x y z
N MET A 1 -2.45 -38.08 34.76
CA MET A 1 -1.95 -36.72 34.44
C MET A 1 -2.71 -36.24 33.21
N PRO A 2 -3.64 -35.27 33.31
CA PRO A 2 -4.29 -34.71 32.14
C PRO A 2 -3.50 -33.53 31.58
N GLU A 3 -3.07 -33.66 30.32
CA GLU A 3 -2.52 -32.62 29.45
C GLU A 3 -3.59 -31.55 29.19
N SER A 4 -3.27 -30.28 29.45
CA SER A 4 -4.15 -29.12 29.25
C SER A 4 -4.08 -28.62 27.80
N THR A 5 -4.75 -29.31 26.89
CA THR A 5 -4.92 -28.83 25.51
C THR A 5 -6.09 -27.86 25.38
N GLU A 6 -5.72 -26.65 24.92
CA GLU A 6 -6.47 -25.82 23.97
C GLU A 6 -7.54 -24.87 24.54
N ASN A 7 -7.09 -23.64 24.84
CA ASN A 7 -7.95 -22.47 24.75
C ASN A 7 -7.21 -21.38 23.98
N ARG A 8 -7.56 -21.20 22.70
CA ARG A 8 -7.33 -19.96 21.96
C ARG A 8 -8.55 -19.63 21.11
N GLU A 9 -9.67 -19.37 21.77
CA GLU A 9 -10.69 -18.52 21.15
C GLU A 9 -10.10 -17.14 20.93
N SER A 10 -9.67 -16.88 19.69
CA SER A 10 -9.26 -15.56 19.24
C SER A 10 -10.50 -14.66 19.15
N GLY A 11 -10.92 -14.09 20.29
CA GLY A 11 -11.90 -13.02 20.36
C GLY A 11 -11.44 -11.83 19.51
N LYS A 12 -11.94 -11.73 18.27
CA LYS A 12 -11.67 -10.60 17.38
C LYS A 12 -12.32 -9.36 18.00
N GLN A 13 -11.52 -8.54 18.68
CA GLN A 13 -11.99 -7.26 19.19
C GLN A 13 -12.49 -6.40 18.02
N PRO A 14 -13.60 -5.66 18.18
CA PRO A 14 -14.09 -4.77 17.15
C PRO A 14 -13.00 -3.75 16.81
N MET A 15 -12.67 -3.64 15.52
CA MET A 15 -11.66 -2.70 15.04
C MET A 15 -12.03 -1.30 15.49
N ARG A 16 -11.11 -0.63 16.19
CA ARG A 16 -11.34 0.73 16.65
C ARG A 16 -11.25 1.67 15.44
N PHE A 17 -11.91 2.82 15.50
CA PHE A 17 -11.84 3.84 14.46
C PHE A 17 -10.38 4.20 14.08
N ARG A 18 -9.48 4.19 15.07
CA ARG A 18 -8.04 4.39 14.88
C ARG A 18 -7.39 3.29 14.04
N ASP A 19 -7.80 2.03 14.20
CA ASP A 19 -7.29 0.88 13.43
C ASP A 19 -7.75 0.98 11.98
N MET A 20 -8.99 1.45 11.79
CA MET A 20 -9.54 1.74 10.47
C MET A 20 -8.77 2.87 9.77
N LEU A 21 -8.48 3.98 10.46
CA LEU A 21 -7.67 5.07 9.91
C LEU A 21 -6.23 4.62 9.60
N SER A 22 -5.62 3.84 10.49
CA SER A 22 -4.29 3.28 10.30
C SER A 22 -4.21 2.37 9.07
N SER A 23 -5.25 1.55 8.86
CA SER A 23 -5.39 0.69 7.68
C SER A 23 -5.52 1.50 6.39
N VAL A 24 -6.33 2.56 6.40
CA VAL A 24 -6.52 3.45 5.24
C VAL A 24 -5.22 4.17 4.86
N LEU A 25 -4.43 4.60 5.86
CA LEU A 25 -3.13 5.22 5.63
C LEU A 25 -2.09 4.23 5.07
N MET A 26 -2.03 3.02 5.61
CA MET A 26 -1.14 1.98 5.07
C MET A 26 -1.51 1.61 3.63
N ALA A 27 -2.81 1.57 3.31
CA ALA A 27 -3.31 1.34 1.97
C ALA A 27 -2.97 2.48 0.99
N ALA A 28 -3.07 3.74 1.43
CA ALA A 28 -2.72 4.91 0.62
C ALA A 28 -1.21 5.00 0.32
N LEU A 29 -0.38 4.44 1.20
CA LEU A 29 1.07 4.41 1.07
C LEU A 29 1.60 3.23 0.23
N GLY A 30 0.73 2.42 -0.36
CA GLY A 30 1.14 1.34 -1.26
C GLY A 30 1.73 0.12 -0.55
N VAL A 31 1.35 -0.13 0.72
CA VAL A 31 1.82 -1.30 1.47
C VAL A 31 1.17 -2.55 0.90
N GLN A 32 1.84 -3.12 -0.11
CA GLN A 32 1.48 -4.38 -0.70
C GLN A 32 1.66 -5.49 0.34
N SER A 33 0.63 -6.32 0.54
CA SER A 33 0.70 -7.40 1.53
C SER A 33 1.84 -8.37 1.22
N GLU A 34 2.45 -8.91 2.27
CA GLU A 34 3.55 -9.89 2.21
C GLU A 34 3.24 -11.05 1.25
N LYS A 35 1.99 -11.50 1.21
CA LYS A 35 1.53 -12.60 0.34
C LYS A 35 1.56 -12.22 -1.14
N ALA A 36 1.18 -10.98 -1.47
CA ALA A 36 1.23 -10.49 -2.84
C ALA A 36 2.69 -10.30 -3.28
N ARG A 37 3.54 -9.76 -2.40
CA ARG A 37 4.98 -9.71 -2.60
C ARG A 37 5.55 -11.12 -2.87
N GLN A 38 5.31 -12.09 -1.99
CA GLN A 38 5.86 -13.43 -2.17
C GLN A 38 5.44 -14.09 -3.48
N ARG A 39 4.18 -13.96 -3.90
CA ARG A 39 3.72 -14.47 -5.20
C ARG A 39 4.44 -13.80 -6.37
N ASP A 40 4.52 -12.48 -6.32
CA ASP A 40 5.08 -11.63 -7.37
C ASP A 40 6.59 -11.88 -7.54
N PHE A 41 7.33 -12.04 -6.43
CA PHE A 41 8.76 -12.32 -6.43
C PHE A 41 9.10 -13.82 -6.59
N SER A 42 8.17 -14.74 -6.35
CA SER A 42 8.38 -16.18 -6.58
C SER A 42 8.07 -16.60 -8.01
N GLN A 43 7.13 -15.92 -8.69
CA GLN A 43 6.70 -16.28 -10.05
C GLN A 43 7.20 -15.28 -11.10
N GLY A 44 7.54 -14.06 -10.72
CA GLY A 44 8.00 -13.00 -11.62
C GLY A 44 9.47 -12.63 -11.41
N LYS A 45 10.10 -12.09 -12.47
CA LYS A 45 11.45 -11.52 -12.36
C LYS A 45 11.39 -10.14 -11.68
N PRO A 46 12.19 -9.88 -10.64
CA PRO A 46 12.22 -8.60 -9.92
C PRO A 46 12.32 -7.36 -10.83
N SER A 47 13.02 -7.48 -11.96
CA SER A 47 13.21 -6.39 -12.93
C SER A 47 11.89 -5.82 -13.50
N HIS A 48 10.85 -6.64 -13.66
CA HIS A 48 9.57 -6.14 -14.19
C HIS A 48 8.88 -5.22 -13.18
N PHE A 49 8.89 -5.60 -11.89
CA PHE A 49 8.33 -4.79 -10.82
C PHE A 49 9.06 -3.46 -10.65
N ILE A 50 10.38 -3.45 -10.86
CA ILE A 50 11.19 -2.22 -10.81
C ILE A 50 10.81 -1.28 -11.95
N ILE A 51 10.71 -1.79 -13.18
CA ILE A 51 10.34 -0.97 -14.35
C ILE A 51 8.93 -0.39 -14.18
N LEU A 52 7.98 -1.21 -13.73
CA LEU A 52 6.62 -0.78 -13.42
C LEU A 52 6.57 0.27 -12.31
N GLY A 53 7.33 0.08 -11.23
CA GLY A 53 7.41 1.04 -10.13
C GLY A 53 8.01 2.38 -10.57
N VAL A 54 9.13 2.35 -11.28
CA VAL A 54 9.79 3.55 -11.80
C VAL A 54 8.91 4.29 -12.81
N GLY A 55 8.27 3.55 -13.73
CA GLY A 55 7.32 4.14 -14.69
C GLY A 55 6.13 4.78 -14.00
N PHE A 56 5.55 4.12 -13.00
CA PHE A 56 4.46 4.66 -12.20
C PHE A 56 4.88 5.93 -11.45
N THR A 57 6.05 5.95 -10.81
CA THR A 57 6.56 7.14 -10.11
C THR A 57 6.83 8.29 -11.08
N ALA A 58 7.42 8.01 -12.25
CA ALA A 58 7.66 9.04 -13.26
C ALA A 58 6.34 9.66 -13.74
N LEU A 59 5.34 8.83 -14.03
CA LEU A 59 4.00 9.28 -14.40
C LEU A 59 3.35 10.14 -13.30
N PHE A 60 3.44 9.71 -12.04
CA PHE A 60 2.93 10.47 -10.90
C PHE A 60 3.56 11.87 -10.81
N VAL A 61 4.88 11.97 -10.98
CA VAL A 61 5.58 13.26 -10.99
C VAL A 61 5.10 14.15 -12.13
N LEU A 62 4.96 13.60 -13.34
CA LEU A 62 4.45 14.36 -14.49
C LEU A 62 3.05 14.91 -14.26
N ILE A 63 2.18 14.12 -13.62
CA ILE A 63 0.83 14.55 -13.24
C ILE A 63 0.92 15.73 -12.25
N VAL A 64 1.71 15.62 -11.19
CA VAL A 64 1.90 16.70 -10.21
C VAL A 64 2.42 17.97 -10.89
N LEU A 65 3.43 17.84 -11.76
CA LEU A 65 3.97 18.97 -12.53
C LEU A 65 2.93 19.59 -13.45
N GLY A 66 2.12 18.77 -14.12
CA GLY A 66 1.02 19.24 -14.97
C GLY A 66 0.00 20.03 -14.18
N VAL A 67 -0.41 19.54 -13.01
CA VAL A 67 -1.32 20.25 -12.10
C VAL A 67 -0.72 21.57 -11.65
N VAL A 68 0.55 21.58 -11.22
CA VAL A 68 1.23 22.82 -10.79
C VAL A 68 1.28 23.83 -11.93
N LYS A 69 1.65 23.40 -13.14
CA LYS A 69 1.69 24.28 -14.31
C LYS A 69 0.31 24.82 -14.69
N LEU A 70 -0.73 23.99 -14.59
CA LEU A 70 -2.10 24.42 -14.82
C LEU A 70 -2.50 25.49 -13.80
N VAL A 71 -2.22 25.26 -12.51
CA VAL A 71 -2.51 26.25 -11.45
C VAL A 71 -1.77 27.56 -11.68
N LEU A 72 -0.47 27.50 -12.04
CA LEU A 72 0.31 28.70 -12.34
C LEU A 72 -0.29 29.47 -13.52
N SER A 73 -0.59 28.79 -14.62
CA SER A 73 -1.25 29.38 -15.78
C SER A 73 -2.60 30.02 -15.46
N LEU A 74 -3.35 29.44 -14.53
CA LEU A 74 -4.66 29.97 -14.10
C LEU A 74 -4.51 31.13 -13.10
N SER A 75 -3.40 31.19 -12.36
CA SER A 75 -3.12 32.28 -11.40
C SER A 75 -2.63 33.58 -12.05
N GLY A 76 -2.33 33.58 -13.35
CA GLY A 76 -1.89 34.77 -14.08
C GLY A 76 -0.44 35.19 -13.82
N ILE A 77 0.39 34.25 -13.35
CA ILE A 77 1.85 34.41 -13.15
C ILE A 77 2.58 33.57 -14.20
#